data_AF-A0A939ZVH9-F1
#
_entry.id   AF-A0A939ZVH9-F1
#
_cell.length_a   1.000
_cell.length_b   1.000
_cell.length_c   1.000
_cell.angle_alpha   90.00
_cell.angle_beta   90.00
_cell.angle_gamma   90.00
#
_symmetry.space_group_name_H-M   'P 1'
#
loop_
_entity.id
_entity.type
_entity.pdbx_description
1 polymer ?
#
loop_
_entity_poly.entity_id
_entity_poly.type
_entity_poly.pdbx_seq_one_letter_code
_entity_poly.pdbx_strand_id
1 'polypeptide(L)'
;SSLSQVIIVKLPFSVPNDPVFAARAEEVERRGGSSFMELSLPEAVIKFRQGFGRLVRRSTDKGAVVVLDRRIMEKRYGKIFLDSLPQTKRLYAPLGEVCDAVERLLD
;
A
#
# COMPACT_ATOMS: atom_id res chain seq x y z
N SER A 1 -6.07 -12.73 21.15
CA SER A 1 -5.44 -12.85 19.82
C SER A 1 -5.67 -11.54 19.08
N SER A 2 -4.66 -10.66 19.04
CA SER A 2 -4.65 -9.46 18.21
C SER A 2 -4.11 -9.80 16.83
N LEU A 3 -4.54 -9.09 15.79
CA LEU A 3 -4.00 -9.25 14.45
C LEU A 3 -2.54 -8.74 14.46
N SER A 4 -1.56 -9.63 14.26
CA SER A 4 -0.13 -9.31 14.32
C SER A 4 0.54 -9.17 12.95
N GLN A 5 -0.16 -9.54 11.87
CA GLN A 5 0.38 -9.48 10.51
C GLN A 5 -0.68 -9.06 9.49
N VAL A 6 -0.27 -8.23 8.53
CA VAL A 6 -1.04 -7.90 7.32
C VAL A 6 -0.17 -8.18 6.12
N ILE A 7 -0.66 -8.98 5.16
CA ILE A 7 0.05 -9.29 3.92
C ILE A 7 -0.68 -8.61 2.77
N ILE A 8 0.04 -7.73 2.05
CA ILE A 8 -0.43 -7.02 0.86
C ILE A 8 0.26 -7.66 -0.34
N VAL A 9 -0.45 -8.58 -0.98
CA VAL A 9 0.06 -9.33 -2.14
C VAL A 9 0.23 -8.47 -3.38
N LYS A 10 -0.60 -7.42 -3.50
CA LYS A 10 -0.64 -6.50 -4.64
C LYS A 10 -1.07 -5.12 -4.17
N LEU A 11 -0.47 -4.06 -4.73
CA LEU A 11 -0.94 -2.69 -4.50
C LEU A 11 -2.42 -2.57 -4.92
N PRO A 12 -3.28 -1.97 -4.09
CA PRO A 12 -4.74 -2.04 -4.22
C PRO A 12 -5.29 -1.05 -5.26
N PHE A 13 -4.75 -1.11 -6.48
CA PHE A 13 -5.31 -0.39 -7.62
C PHE A 13 -6.63 -1.03 -8.04
N SER A 14 -7.67 -0.19 -8.13
CA SER A 14 -8.98 -0.58 -8.63
C SER A 14 -8.91 -0.97 -10.10
N VAL A 15 -9.70 -1.97 -10.50
CA VAL A 15 -10.03 -2.15 -11.92
C VAL A 15 -11.16 -1.16 -12.23
N PRO A 16 -10.96 -0.19 -13.13
CA PRO A 16 -11.95 0.84 -13.39
C PRO A 16 -13.08 0.29 -14.25
N ASN A 17 -14.05 -0.34 -13.60
CA ASN A 17 -15.31 -0.78 -14.22
C ASN A 17 -16.45 0.20 -13.91
N ASP A 18 -16.17 1.26 -13.15
CA ASP A 18 -17.13 2.27 -12.75
C ASP A 18 -17.26 3.35 -13.84
N PRO A 19 -18.44 3.55 -14.44
CA PRO A 19 -18.68 4.58 -15.44
C PRO A 19 -18.33 5.99 -14.96
N VAL A 20 -18.53 6.29 -13.67
CA VAL A 20 -18.18 7.59 -13.07
C VAL A 20 -16.67 7.76 -13.01
N PHE A 21 -15.93 6.70 -12.66
CA PHE A 21 -14.48 6.74 -12.70
C PHE A 21 -13.97 6.94 -14.14
N ALA A 22 -14.55 6.25 -15.11
CA ALA A 22 -14.17 6.37 -16.51
C ALA A 22 -14.38 7.80 -17.04
N ALA A 23 -15.54 8.41 -16.78
CA ALA A 23 -15.82 9.78 -17.18
C ALA A 23 -14.85 10.81 -16.55
N ARG A 24 -14.52 10.62 -15.26
CA ARG A 24 -13.52 11.47 -14.58
C ARG A 24 -12.12 11.27 -15.13
N ALA A 25 -11.74 10.03 -15.44
CA ALA A 25 -10.45 9.72 -16.04
C ALA A 25 -10.32 10.39 -17.42
N GLU A 26 -11.33 10.29 -18.27
CA GLU A 26 -11.36 10.94 -19.58
C GLU A 26 -11.19 12.46 -19.46
N GLU A 27 -11.89 13.10 -18.53
CA GLU A 27 -11.76 14.55 -18.32
C GLU A 27 -10.35 14.95 -17.86
N VAL A 28 -9.70 14.15 -17.00
CA VAL A 28 -8.31 14.39 -16.58
C VAL A 28 -7.35 14.28 -17.75
N GLU A 29 -7.49 13.24 -18.58
CA GLU A 29 -6.65 13.05 -19.76
C GLU A 29 -6.89 14.15 -20.81
N ARG A 30 -8.15 14.57 -21.02
CA ARG A 30 -8.53 15.62 -21.98
C ARG A 30 -7.88 16.98 -21.68
N ARG A 31 -7.64 17.29 -20.40
CA ARG A 31 -6.91 18.49 -19.97
C ARG A 31 -5.39 18.29 -19.87
N GLY A 32 -4.86 17.16 -20.36
CA GLY A 32 -3.42 16.83 -20.36
C GLY A 32 -2.87 16.34 -19.01
N GLY A 33 -3.74 15.98 -18.07
CA GLY A 33 -3.37 15.38 -16.79
C GLY A 33 -3.15 13.87 -16.90
N SER A 34 -2.82 13.23 -15.78
CA SER A 34 -2.69 11.77 -15.71
C SER A 34 -3.75 11.20 -14.79
N SER A 35 -4.74 10.51 -15.34
CA SER A 35 -5.81 9.84 -14.59
C SER A 35 -5.25 8.82 -13.58
N PHE A 36 -4.13 8.17 -13.92
CA PHE A 36 -3.41 7.31 -12.98
C PHE A 36 -2.91 8.10 -11.76
N MET A 37 -2.18 9.20 -11.97
CA MET A 37 -1.58 9.97 -10.88
C MET A 37 -2.62 10.75 -10.07
N GLU A 38 -3.68 11.23 -10.71
CA GLU A 38 -4.66 12.15 -10.10
C GLU A 38 -5.89 11.42 -9.53
N LEU A 39 -6.20 10.20 -9.99
CA LEU A 39 -7.35 9.42 -9.52
C LEU A 39 -6.96 8.06 -8.97
N SER A 40 -6.36 7.20 -9.80
CA SER A 40 -6.12 5.79 -9.45
C SER A 40 -5.14 5.63 -8.28
N LEU A 41 -4.04 6.39 -8.29
CA LEU A 41 -3.02 6.34 -7.25
C LEU A 41 -3.53 6.88 -5.90
N PRO A 42 -4.18 8.05 -5.80
CA PRO A 42 -4.80 8.50 -4.56
C PRO A 42 -5.79 7.49 -3.97
N GLU A 43 -6.65 6.90 -4.81
CA GLU A 43 -7.61 5.88 -4.36
C GLU A 43 -6.90 4.64 -3.79
N ALA A 44 -5.86 4.15 -4.48
CA ALA A 44 -5.06 3.02 -4.02
C ALA A 44 -4.34 3.34 -2.70
N VAL A 45 -3.81 4.55 -2.53
CA VAL A 45 -3.15 4.99 -1.29
C VAL A 45 -4.13 4.99 -0.11
N ILE A 46 -5.38 5.44 -0.32
CA ILE A 46 -6.42 5.37 0.72
C ILE A 46 -6.68 3.92 1.15
N LYS A 47 -6.89 3.02 0.19
CA LYS A 47 -7.11 1.58 0.47
C LYS A 47 -5.91 0.95 1.17
N PHE A 48 -4.70 1.31 0.76
CA PHE A 48 -3.45 0.85 1.37
C PHE A 48 -3.35 1.27 2.85
N ARG A 49 -3.63 2.54 3.16
CA ARG A 49 -3.66 3.05 4.54
C ARG A 49 -4.72 2.34 5.39
N GLN A 50 -5.89 2.04 4.83
CA GLN A 50 -6.93 1.29 5.53
C GLN A 50 -6.48 -0.13 5.86
N GLY A 51 -5.80 -0.81 4.92
CA GLY A 51 -5.19 -2.12 5.15
C GLY A 51 -4.16 -2.09 6.28
N PHE A 52 -3.28 -1.07 6.26
CA PHE A 52 -2.30 -0.84 7.32
C PHE A 52 -2.95 -0.60 8.69
N GLY A 53 -4.02 0.21 8.74
CA GLY A 53 -4.74 0.53 9.98
C GLY A 53 -5.43 -0.66 10.65
N ARG A 54 -5.60 -1.80 9.95
CA ARG A 54 -6.10 -3.03 10.59
C ARG A 54 -5.11 -3.62 11.60
N LEU A 55 -3.82 -3.34 11.42
CA LEU A 55 -2.72 -3.81 12.27
C LEU A 55 -2.54 -2.92 13.52
N VAL A 56 -2.50 -1.60 13.34
CA VAL A 56 -2.20 -0.66 14.43
C VAL A 56 -3.49 -0.31 15.18
N ARG A 57 -3.87 -1.13 16.16
CA ARG A 57 -5.05 -0.89 17.02
C ARG A 57 -4.70 -0.24 18.36
N ARG A 58 -3.50 -0.46 18.88
CA ARG A 58 -2.95 0.16 20.11
C ARG A 58 -1.46 0.46 19.94
N SER A 59 -0.94 1.46 20.65
CA SER A 59 0.47 1.87 20.58
C SER A 59 1.47 0.80 21.06
N THR A 60 0.99 -0.19 21.80
CA THR A 60 1.78 -1.32 22.32
C THR A 60 1.74 -2.55 21.42
N ASP A 61 0.90 -2.56 20.38
CA ASP A 61 0.75 -3.72 19.51
C ASP A 61 1.98 -3.84 18.59
N LYS A 62 2.71 -4.96 18.72
CA LYS A 62 3.74 -5.34 17.75
C LYS A 62 3.06 -5.98 16.53
N GLY A 63 3.53 -5.63 15.34
CA GLY A 63 3.03 -6.26 14.13
C GLY A 63 3.84 -5.92 12.89
N ALA A 64 3.63 -6.70 11.83
CA ALA A 64 4.28 -6.52 10.54
C ALA A 64 3.26 -6.29 9.41
N VAL A 65 3.56 -5.34 8.52
CA VAL A 65 2.92 -5.25 7.20
C VAL A 65 3.92 -5.70 6.15
N VAL A 66 3.59 -6.77 5.45
CA VAL A 66 4.44 -7.36 4.40
C VAL A 66 3.84 -7.04 3.04
N VAL A 67 4.58 -6.34 2.18
CA VAL A 67 4.14 -6.00 0.82
C VAL A 67 4.92 -6.84 -0.18
N LEU A 68 4.23 -7.70 -0.93
CA LEU A 68 4.84 -8.60 -1.93
C LEU A 68 4.85 -8.01 -3.35
N ASP A 69 4.41 -6.78 -3.50
CA ASP A 69 4.37 -6.07 -4.78
C ASP A 69 5.62 -5.21 -4.97
N ARG A 70 6.53 -5.66 -5.84
CA ARG A 70 7.81 -4.98 -6.14
C ARG A 70 7.63 -3.54 -6.62
N ARG A 71 6.46 -3.18 -7.16
CA ARG A 71 6.17 -1.82 -7.65
C ARG A 71 6.27 -0.77 -6.54
N ILE A 72 6.09 -1.14 -5.27
CA ILE A 72 6.25 -0.21 -4.15
C ILE A 72 7.69 0.32 -4.02
N MET A 73 8.68 -0.45 -4.50
CA MET A 73 10.10 -0.07 -4.49
C MET A 73 10.58 0.37 -5.88
N GLU A 74 10.17 -0.32 -6.95
CA GLU A 74 10.69 -0.10 -8.30
C GLU A 74 10.07 1.12 -9.02
N LYS A 75 8.83 1.50 -8.67
CA LYS A 75 8.14 2.61 -9.35
C LYS A 75 8.26 3.90 -8.55
N ARG A 76 8.41 5.03 -9.26
CA ARG A 76 8.49 6.37 -8.64
C ARG A 76 7.31 6.67 -7.71
N TYR A 77 6.11 6.23 -8.05
CA TYR A 77 4.92 6.41 -7.21
C TYR A 77 4.93 5.54 -5.95
N GLY A 78 5.76 4.51 -5.88
CA GLY A 78 5.84 3.60 -4.73
C GLY A 78 6.17 4.34 -3.43
N LYS A 79 7.01 5.39 -3.53
CA LYS A 79 7.32 6.29 -2.43
C LYS A 79 6.07 6.96 -1.83
N ILE A 80 5.05 7.26 -2.64
CA ILE A 80 3.81 7.89 -2.16
C ILE A 80 3.06 6.93 -1.22
N PHE A 81 3.07 5.62 -1.47
CA PHE A 81 2.51 4.65 -0.53
C PHE A 81 3.27 4.64 0.79
N LEU A 82 4.61 4.58 0.73
CA LEU A 82 5.46 4.53 1.91
C LEU A 82 5.37 5.80 2.76
N ASP A 83 5.36 6.97 2.12
CA ASP A 83 5.25 8.28 2.78
C ASP A 83 3.83 8.53 3.33
N SER A 84 2.83 7.78 2.84
CA SER A 84 1.48 7.80 3.40
C SER A 84 1.35 7.05 4.73
N LEU A 85 2.38 6.34 5.19
CA LEU A 85 2.38 5.60 6.45
C LEU A 85 3.09 6.38 7.57
N PRO A 86 2.79 6.11 8.86
CA PRO A 86 3.62 6.60 9.95
C PRO A 86 5.07 6.08 9.81
N GLN A 87 6.00 6.71 10.53
CA GLN A 87 7.38 6.22 10.57
C GLN A 87 7.42 4.81 11.17
N THR A 88 7.95 3.86 10.40
CA THR A 88 8.11 2.46 10.78
C THR A 88 9.52 2.01 10.43
N LYS A 89 9.99 0.94 11.09
CA LYS A 89 11.15 0.20 10.58
C LYS A 89 10.78 -0.43 9.24
N ARG A 90 11.62 -0.26 8.23
CA ARG A 90 11.41 -0.76 6.87
C ARG A 90 12.52 -1.76 6.54
N LEU A 91 12.14 -2.88 5.92
CA LEU A 91 13.05 -3.90 5.41
C LEU A 91 12.65 -4.22 3.98
N TYR A 92 13.64 -4.32 3.10
CA TYR A 92 13.48 -4.83 1.74
C TYR A 92 14.53 -5.91 1.54
N ALA A 93 14.08 -7.15 1.35
CA ALA A 93 14.93 -8.32 1.27
C ALA A 93 14.19 -9.45 0.51
N PRO A 94 14.89 -10.52 0.08
CA PRO A 94 14.26 -11.75 -0.38
C PRO A 94 13.24 -12.28 0.63
N LEU A 95 12.24 -13.03 0.16
CA LEU A 95 11.12 -13.49 0.99
C LEU A 95 11.57 -14.26 2.25
N GLY A 96 12.60 -15.11 2.14
CA GLY A 96 13.13 -15.85 3.29
C GLY A 96 13.60 -14.93 4.42
N GLU A 97 14.41 -13.91 4.10
CA GLU A 97 14.90 -12.93 5.08
C GLU A 97 13.76 -12.08 5.67
N VAL A 98 12.72 -11.80 4.88
CA VAL A 98 11.50 -11.12 5.37
C VAL A 98 10.77 -12.00 6.38
N CYS A 99 10.61 -13.30 6.10
CA CYS A 99 10.01 -14.24 7.04
C CYS A 99 10.80 -14.29 8.36
N ASP A 100 12.12 -14.46 8.29
CA ASP A 100 12.99 -14.48 9.47
C ASP A 100 12.91 -13.20 10.30
N ALA A 101 12.75 -12.05 9.63
CA ALA A 101 12.63 -10.75 10.31
C ALA A 101 11.26 -10.58 10.98
N VAL A 102 10.19 -11.12 10.39
CA VAL A 102 8.85 -11.07 10.97
C VAL A 102 8.74 -12.01 12.15
N GLU A 103 9.27 -13.23 12.07
CA GLU A 103 9.31 -14.17 13.20
C GLU A 103 10.00 -13.52 14.40
N ARG A 104 11.22 -13.00 14.21
CA ARG A 104 11.97 -12.28 15.26
C ARG A 104 11.26 -11.05 15.84
N LEU A 105 10.36 -10.42 15.09
CA LEU A 105 9.60 -9.26 15.57
C LEU A 105 8.41 -9.67 16.45
N LEU A 106 7.79 -10.81 16.10
CA LEU A 106 6.56 -11.30 16.73
C LEU A 106 6.82 -12.18 17.96
N ASP A 107 8.03 -12.73 18.08
CA ASP A 107 8.58 -13.30 19.31
C ASP A 107 8.76 -12.22 20.42
#